data_AF-A0A1F2X9Y3-F1
#
_entry.id   AF-A0A1F2X9Y3-F1
#
_cell.length_a   1.000
_cell.length_b   1.000
_cell.length_c   1.000
_cell.angle_alpha   90.00
_cell.angle_beta   90.00
_cell.angle_gamma   90.00
#
_symmetry.space_group_name_H-M   'P 1'
#
loop_
_entity.id
_entity.type
_entity.pdbx_description
1 polymer ?
#
loop_
_entity_poly.entity_id
_entity_poly.type
_entity_poly.pdbx_seq_one_letter_code
_entity_poly.pdbx_strand_id
1 'polypeptide(L)'
;MTTLLRMRGLAECTTPEFRRALVELAARLRIDPDWLSAVIAFESAATWAPNVTFGGGRYRGPQDEGKAVGLIQFTNVALDAMMRRGWPMTKAHLAEMSAEHQLAWVERYFSTVLGGRQMESLGDVYMAVFAPSAVGRGDSTILYQEPSGAYSANRPLDGNSDGAITRGEAVRPVRVLLSEALGLGPMPVDGGEGDALAAFPDSGRPSLDDLSAVRQSVVEARDEICARLDAMNGVLRELTTRLGA
;
A
#
# COMPACT_ATOMS: atom_id res chain seq x y z
N MET A 1 -22.44 13.98 -13.88
CA MET A 1 -21.39 13.17 -14.52
C MET A 1 -20.39 12.82 -13.43
N THR A 2 -20.14 11.54 -13.20
CA THR A 2 -19.24 11.08 -12.13
C THR A 2 -17.79 11.23 -12.59
N THR A 3 -16.93 11.77 -11.73
CA THR A 3 -15.52 12.04 -12.03
C THR A 3 -14.60 11.54 -10.92
N LEU A 4 -13.34 11.31 -11.28
CA LEU A 4 -12.21 11.10 -10.37
C LEU A 4 -11.10 12.09 -10.73
N LEU A 5 -10.24 12.47 -9.81
CA LEU A 5 -9.00 13.15 -10.15
C LEU A 5 -8.14 12.27 -11.06
N ARG A 6 -7.34 12.90 -11.93
CA ARG A 6 -6.35 12.23 -12.78
C ARG A 6 -5.17 11.72 -11.95
N MET A 7 -5.43 10.74 -11.12
CA MET A 7 -4.43 10.06 -10.32
C MET A 7 -3.44 9.34 -11.24
N ARG A 8 -2.16 9.35 -10.88
CA ARG A 8 -1.11 8.75 -11.69
C ARG A 8 -1.43 7.30 -12.05
N GLY A 9 -1.40 6.99 -13.35
CA GLY A 9 -1.66 5.65 -13.88
C GLY A 9 -3.14 5.23 -13.91
N LEU A 10 -4.07 6.03 -13.36
CA LEU A 10 -5.47 5.64 -13.27
C LEU A 10 -6.08 5.48 -14.67
N ALA A 11 -5.89 6.45 -15.55
CA ALA A 11 -6.44 6.42 -16.91
C ALA A 11 -5.80 5.30 -17.75
N GLU A 12 -4.49 5.11 -17.61
CA GLU A 12 -3.70 4.24 -18.46
C GLU A 12 -3.73 2.77 -18.02
N CYS A 13 -3.95 2.50 -16.73
CA CYS A 13 -3.86 1.17 -16.15
C CYS A 13 -5.20 0.58 -15.72
N THR A 14 -6.31 1.32 -15.86
CA THR A 14 -7.63 0.85 -15.41
C THR A 14 -8.71 0.98 -16.48
N THR A 15 -9.82 0.27 -16.27
CA THR A 15 -11.00 0.29 -17.12
C THR A 15 -12.05 1.27 -16.56
N PRO A 16 -12.98 1.78 -17.39
CA PRO A 16 -14.16 2.47 -16.90
C PRO A 16 -14.92 1.68 -15.82
N GLU A 17 -15.01 0.35 -15.97
CA GLU A 17 -15.65 -0.57 -15.03
C GLU A 17 -14.98 -0.52 -13.66
N PHE A 18 -13.64 -0.57 -13.62
CA PHE A 18 -12.86 -0.42 -12.39
C PHE A 18 -13.10 0.94 -11.73
N ARG A 19 -13.07 2.03 -12.52
CA ARG A 19 -13.29 3.39 -12.00
C ARG A 19 -14.68 3.54 -11.38
N ARG A 20 -15.72 2.96 -12.00
CA ARG A 20 -17.08 2.93 -11.42
C ARG A 20 -17.11 2.13 -10.12
N ALA A 21 -16.53 0.93 -10.11
CA ALA A 21 -16.47 0.07 -8.93
C ALA A 21 -15.72 0.74 -7.76
N LEU A 22 -14.67 1.51 -8.04
CA LEU A 22 -13.92 2.30 -7.05
C LEU A 22 -14.80 3.40 -6.45
N VAL A 23 -15.53 4.16 -7.27
CA VAL A 23 -16.45 5.19 -6.77
C VAL A 23 -17.57 4.59 -5.93
N GLU A 24 -18.17 3.49 -6.38
CA GLU A 24 -19.21 2.79 -5.63
C GLU A 24 -18.69 2.25 -4.30
N LEU A 25 -17.47 1.71 -4.28
CA LEU A 25 -16.81 1.25 -3.05
C LEU A 25 -16.58 2.43 -2.09
N ALA A 26 -16.03 3.54 -2.58
CA ALA A 26 -15.82 4.73 -1.76
C ALA A 26 -17.14 5.25 -1.16
N ALA A 27 -18.23 5.22 -1.93
CA ALA A 27 -19.56 5.59 -1.44
C ALA A 27 -20.05 4.66 -0.32
N ARG A 28 -19.87 3.33 -0.45
CA ARG A 28 -20.22 2.37 0.62
C ARG A 28 -19.38 2.58 1.88
N LEU A 29 -18.10 2.93 1.72
CA LEU A 29 -17.18 3.26 2.80
C LEU A 29 -17.42 4.66 3.39
N ARG A 30 -18.23 5.49 2.74
CA ARG A 30 -18.51 6.91 3.08
C ARG A 30 -17.24 7.76 3.11
N ILE A 31 -16.37 7.57 2.12
CA ILE A 31 -15.13 8.34 1.92
C ILE A 31 -15.12 9.02 0.56
N ASP A 32 -14.26 10.02 0.40
CA ASP A 32 -13.93 10.59 -0.90
C ASP A 32 -13.27 9.52 -1.80
N PRO A 33 -13.77 9.26 -3.02
CA PRO A 33 -13.17 8.29 -3.92
C PRO A 33 -11.74 8.64 -4.33
N ASP A 34 -11.38 9.92 -4.35
CA ASP A 34 -10.02 10.35 -4.67
C ASP A 34 -9.03 10.05 -3.54
N TRP A 35 -9.49 9.93 -2.29
CA TRP A 35 -8.65 9.44 -1.19
C TRP A 35 -8.34 7.95 -1.36
N LEU A 36 -9.34 7.15 -1.72
CA LEU A 36 -9.14 5.72 -2.00
C LEU A 36 -8.23 5.53 -3.22
N SER A 37 -8.46 6.33 -4.27
CA SER A 37 -7.63 6.39 -5.47
C SER A 37 -6.16 6.69 -5.15
N ALA A 38 -5.90 7.71 -4.31
CA ALA A 38 -4.55 8.08 -3.89
C ALA A 38 -3.84 6.96 -3.10
N VAL A 39 -4.57 6.29 -2.20
CA VAL A 39 -4.01 5.17 -1.42
C VAL A 39 -3.68 3.98 -2.32
N ILE A 40 -4.58 3.59 -3.24
CA ILE A 40 -4.31 2.51 -4.20
C ILE A 40 -3.12 2.86 -5.11
N ALA A 41 -3.05 4.10 -5.59
CA ALA A 41 -1.93 4.55 -6.42
C ALA A 41 -0.61 4.48 -5.65
N PHE A 42 -0.59 4.87 -4.38
CA PHE A 42 0.60 4.78 -3.54
C PHE A 42 1.02 3.31 -3.31
N GLU A 43 0.10 2.48 -2.83
CA GLU A 43 0.36 1.08 -2.45
C GLU A 43 0.76 0.21 -3.65
N SER A 44 0.12 0.43 -4.80
CA SER A 44 0.39 -0.33 -6.03
C SER A 44 1.51 0.26 -6.90
N ALA A 45 2.20 1.31 -6.42
CA ALA A 45 3.18 2.07 -7.20
C ALA A 45 2.63 2.56 -8.56
N ALA A 46 1.38 3.03 -8.55
CA ALA A 46 0.60 3.50 -9.70
C ALA A 46 0.42 2.46 -10.81
N THR A 47 0.58 1.17 -10.51
CA THR A 47 0.34 0.09 -11.49
C THR A 47 -1.11 -0.34 -11.55
N TRP A 48 -1.89 -0.09 -10.49
CA TRP A 48 -3.29 -0.51 -10.37
C TRP A 48 -3.50 -2.02 -10.58
N ALA A 49 -2.43 -2.81 -10.45
CA ALA A 49 -2.42 -4.21 -10.79
C ALA A 49 -2.73 -5.08 -9.55
N PRO A 50 -3.62 -6.07 -9.66
CA PRO A 50 -4.02 -6.93 -8.53
C PRO A 50 -2.90 -7.90 -8.10
N ASN A 51 -1.89 -8.10 -8.94
CA ASN A 51 -0.76 -9.00 -8.71
C ASN A 51 0.57 -8.27 -8.49
N VAL A 52 0.55 -6.94 -8.35
CA VAL A 52 1.77 -6.20 -8.01
C VAL A 52 2.25 -6.66 -6.63
N THR A 53 3.56 -6.83 -6.46
CA THR A 53 4.15 -7.14 -5.15
C THR A 53 4.94 -5.95 -4.63
N PHE A 54 5.19 -5.94 -3.31
CA PHE A 54 6.02 -4.92 -2.69
C PHE A 54 7.35 -4.77 -3.45
N GLY A 55 7.69 -3.52 -3.79
CA GLY A 55 8.80 -3.23 -4.69
C GLY A 55 8.45 -3.39 -6.17
N GLY A 56 7.19 -3.22 -6.58
CA GLY A 56 6.78 -3.10 -8.00
C GLY A 56 6.91 -4.38 -8.84
N GLY A 57 7.15 -5.53 -8.21
CA GLY A 57 7.23 -6.82 -8.89
C GLY A 57 5.87 -7.34 -9.33
N ARG A 58 5.84 -8.60 -9.75
CA ARG A 58 4.61 -9.37 -9.95
C ARG A 58 4.67 -10.61 -9.09
N TYR A 59 3.54 -11.00 -8.53
CA TYR A 59 3.41 -12.23 -7.77
C TYR A 59 3.66 -13.43 -8.71
N ARG A 60 4.60 -14.29 -8.34
CA ARG A 60 5.03 -15.44 -9.17
C ARG A 60 4.90 -16.78 -8.46
N GLY A 61 4.19 -16.84 -7.33
CA GLY A 61 3.97 -18.05 -6.57
C GLY A 61 4.74 -18.09 -5.24
N PRO A 62 5.10 -19.29 -4.73
CA PRO A 62 5.56 -19.50 -3.35
C PRO A 62 6.71 -18.60 -2.89
N GLN A 63 7.63 -18.24 -3.79
CA GLN A 63 8.77 -17.37 -3.52
C GLN A 63 8.37 -15.92 -3.17
N ASP A 64 7.15 -15.50 -3.51
CA ASP A 64 6.63 -14.17 -3.22
C ASP A 64 5.64 -14.18 -2.04
N GLU A 65 5.41 -15.32 -1.36
CA GLU A 65 4.48 -15.43 -0.22
C GLU A 65 4.90 -14.60 1.01
N GLY A 66 6.17 -14.20 1.08
CA GLY A 66 6.64 -13.24 2.09
C GLY A 66 6.29 -11.77 1.79
N LYS A 67 5.89 -11.45 0.55
CA LYS A 67 5.67 -10.06 0.09
C LYS A 67 4.20 -9.69 0.15
N ALA A 68 3.92 -8.42 0.36
CA ALA A 68 2.57 -7.88 0.19
C ALA A 68 2.16 -7.85 -1.28
N VAL A 69 0.86 -8.00 -1.58
CA VAL A 69 0.33 -8.13 -2.95
C VAL A 69 -0.92 -7.26 -3.22
N GLY A 70 -1.06 -6.75 -4.43
CA GLY A 70 -2.29 -6.18 -4.97
C GLY A 70 -2.53 -4.70 -4.66
N LEU A 71 -3.74 -4.23 -4.94
CA LEU A 71 -4.14 -2.82 -4.96
C LEU A 71 -3.83 -2.06 -3.67
N ILE A 72 -3.91 -2.73 -2.53
CA ILE A 72 -3.61 -2.16 -1.19
C ILE A 72 -2.52 -2.95 -0.46
N GLN A 73 -1.73 -3.77 -1.18
CA GLN A 73 -0.61 -4.51 -0.60
C GLN A 73 -1.02 -5.43 0.57
N PHE A 74 -1.92 -6.38 0.33
CA PHE A 74 -2.36 -7.37 1.31
C PHE A 74 -1.19 -8.19 1.90
N THR A 75 -1.01 -8.11 3.22
CA THR A 75 0.00 -8.85 3.99
C THR A 75 -0.55 -10.15 4.57
N ASN A 76 0.31 -11.05 5.08
CA ASN A 76 -0.15 -12.25 5.79
C ASN A 76 -0.98 -11.89 7.03
N VAL A 77 -0.58 -10.85 7.76
CA VAL A 77 -1.32 -10.35 8.92
C VAL A 77 -2.74 -9.90 8.55
N ALA A 78 -2.88 -9.22 7.40
CA ALA A 78 -4.18 -8.81 6.87
C ALA A 78 -5.06 -10.03 6.52
N LEU A 79 -4.50 -11.00 5.79
CA LEU A 79 -5.23 -12.22 5.38
C LEU A 79 -5.65 -13.07 6.59
N ASP A 80 -4.78 -13.20 7.59
CA ASP A 80 -5.10 -13.90 8.84
C ASP A 80 -6.25 -13.20 9.59
N ALA A 81 -6.25 -11.86 9.62
CA ALA A 81 -7.33 -11.09 10.22
C ALA A 81 -8.67 -11.29 9.49
N MET A 82 -8.64 -11.30 8.16
CA MET A 82 -9.82 -11.54 7.32
C MET A 82 -10.34 -12.97 7.49
N MET A 83 -9.45 -13.96 7.54
CA MET A 83 -9.80 -15.36 7.82
C MET A 83 -10.54 -15.49 9.16
N ARG A 84 -10.06 -14.84 10.23
CA ARG A 84 -10.73 -14.83 11.53
C ARG A 84 -12.12 -14.19 11.51
N ARG A 85 -12.44 -13.40 10.48
CA ARG A 85 -13.77 -12.81 10.24
C ARG A 85 -14.62 -13.61 9.25
N GLY A 86 -14.20 -14.80 8.86
CA GLY A 86 -14.93 -15.67 7.94
C GLY A 86 -14.68 -15.39 6.47
N TRP A 87 -13.62 -14.63 6.13
CA TRP A 87 -13.24 -14.29 4.77
C TRP A 87 -11.88 -14.92 4.42
N PRO A 88 -11.79 -16.26 4.28
CA PRO A 88 -10.54 -16.92 3.93
C PRO A 88 -10.06 -16.48 2.54
N MET A 89 -8.77 -16.16 2.43
CA MET A 89 -8.17 -15.72 1.18
C MET A 89 -6.65 -15.96 1.17
N THR A 90 -6.05 -16.11 -0.01
CA THR A 90 -4.61 -16.31 -0.22
C THR A 90 -4.05 -15.25 -1.16
N LYS A 91 -2.73 -15.05 -1.14
CA LYS A 91 -2.06 -14.11 -2.07
C LYS A 91 -2.14 -14.57 -3.51
N ALA A 92 -2.03 -15.88 -3.76
CA ALA A 92 -2.18 -16.46 -5.09
C ALA A 92 -3.56 -16.12 -5.69
N HIS A 93 -4.64 -16.37 -4.94
CA HIS A 93 -5.98 -16.05 -5.43
C HIS A 93 -6.18 -14.55 -5.62
N LEU A 94 -5.68 -13.70 -4.70
CA LEU A 94 -5.74 -12.24 -4.89
C LEU A 94 -5.02 -11.80 -6.16
N ALA A 95 -3.85 -12.37 -6.45
CA ALA A 95 -3.06 -12.05 -7.63
C ALA A 95 -3.70 -12.52 -8.94
N GLU A 96 -4.54 -13.55 -8.90
CA GLU A 96 -5.27 -14.06 -10.07
C GLU A 96 -6.57 -13.30 -10.38
N MET A 97 -7.04 -12.47 -9.45
CA MET A 97 -8.25 -11.67 -9.65
C MET A 97 -8.03 -10.57 -10.69
N SER A 98 -9.14 -10.11 -11.29
CA SER A 98 -9.16 -8.80 -11.92
C SER A 98 -9.06 -7.70 -10.85
N ALA A 99 -8.64 -6.51 -11.23
CA ALA A 99 -8.56 -5.38 -10.31
C ALA A 99 -9.95 -5.05 -9.71
N GLU A 100 -11.01 -5.15 -10.51
CA GLU A 100 -12.40 -4.91 -10.10
C GLU A 100 -12.86 -5.91 -9.03
N HIS A 101 -12.57 -7.20 -9.23
CA HIS A 101 -12.90 -8.22 -8.23
C HIS A 101 -12.08 -8.04 -6.95
N GLN A 102 -10.83 -7.57 -7.06
CA GLN A 102 -10.00 -7.32 -5.89
C GLN A 102 -10.53 -6.14 -5.03
N LEU A 103 -11.23 -5.15 -5.62
CA LEU A 103 -11.90 -4.08 -4.85
C LEU A 103 -12.93 -4.61 -3.84
N ALA A 104 -13.65 -5.69 -4.18
CA ALA A 104 -14.56 -6.32 -3.22
C ALA A 104 -13.81 -6.92 -2.00
N TRP A 105 -12.56 -7.34 -2.18
CA TRP A 105 -11.69 -7.79 -1.08
C TRP A 105 -11.08 -6.64 -0.30
N VAL A 106 -10.82 -5.49 -0.95
CA VAL A 106 -10.48 -4.24 -0.26
C VAL A 106 -11.60 -3.84 0.71
N GLU A 107 -12.86 -3.93 0.30
CA GLU A 107 -14.03 -3.65 1.15
C GLU A 107 -14.07 -4.58 2.38
N ARG A 108 -13.91 -5.89 2.18
CA ARG A 108 -13.86 -6.87 3.27
C ARG A 108 -12.71 -6.61 4.23
N TYR A 109 -11.56 -6.22 3.71
CA TYR A 109 -10.40 -5.86 4.52
C TYR A 109 -10.68 -4.64 5.39
N PHE A 110 -11.19 -3.55 4.82
CA PHE A 110 -11.56 -2.36 5.59
C PHE A 110 -12.61 -2.67 6.65
N SER A 111 -13.66 -3.43 6.31
CA SER A 111 -14.63 -3.89 7.31
C SER A 111 -13.98 -4.69 8.45
N THR A 112 -12.94 -5.48 8.14
CA THR A 112 -12.22 -6.29 9.12
C THR A 112 -11.40 -5.43 10.08
N VAL A 113 -10.63 -4.49 9.56
CA VAL A 113 -9.67 -3.71 10.37
C VAL A 113 -10.30 -2.49 11.04
N LEU A 114 -11.35 -1.91 10.46
CA LEU A 114 -12.01 -0.73 11.03
C LEU A 114 -12.90 -1.11 12.21
N GLY A 115 -13.53 -2.29 12.19
CA GLY A 115 -14.40 -2.73 13.29
C GLY A 115 -15.54 -1.74 13.59
N GLY A 116 -16.04 -1.04 12.57
CA GLY A 116 -17.08 -0.01 12.68
C GLY A 116 -16.58 1.43 12.84
N ARG A 117 -15.26 1.64 12.98
CA ARG A 117 -14.66 3.00 12.92
C ARG A 117 -14.87 3.62 11.55
N GLN A 118 -15.10 4.93 11.51
CA GLN A 118 -15.20 5.69 10.28
C GLN A 118 -13.84 6.26 9.90
N MET A 119 -13.64 6.49 8.61
CA MET A 119 -12.47 7.18 8.07
C MET A 119 -12.92 8.58 7.66
N GLU A 120 -12.33 9.62 8.26
CA GLU A 120 -12.79 11.00 8.09
C GLU A 120 -11.78 11.87 7.32
N SER A 121 -10.65 11.28 6.93
CA SER A 121 -9.57 11.97 6.23
C SER A 121 -8.80 11.02 5.31
N LEU A 122 -8.05 11.58 4.33
CA LEU A 122 -7.06 10.84 3.55
C LEU A 122 -6.12 10.01 4.46
N GLY A 123 -5.71 10.62 5.57
CA GLY A 123 -4.85 9.96 6.53
C GLY A 123 -5.50 8.74 7.17
N ASP A 124 -6.82 8.75 7.41
CA ASP A 124 -7.52 7.60 7.97
C ASP A 124 -7.66 6.47 6.95
N VAL A 125 -7.92 6.80 5.68
CA VAL A 125 -7.93 5.81 4.59
C VAL A 125 -6.56 5.15 4.47
N TYR A 126 -5.49 5.93 4.53
CA TYR A 126 -4.14 5.40 4.48
C TYR A 126 -3.78 4.59 5.73
N MET A 127 -4.13 5.08 6.94
CA MET A 127 -3.89 4.35 8.18
C MET A 127 -4.65 3.03 8.22
N ALA A 128 -5.83 2.93 7.60
CA ALA A 128 -6.55 1.66 7.50
C ALA A 128 -5.76 0.58 6.76
N VAL A 129 -4.80 0.94 5.90
CA VAL A 129 -3.87 0.03 5.22
C VAL A 129 -2.56 -0.10 5.99
N PHE A 130 -1.94 1.02 6.36
CA PHE A 130 -0.56 1.06 6.85
C PHE A 130 -0.42 0.75 8.35
N ALA A 131 -1.32 1.31 9.17
CA ALA A 131 -1.28 1.18 10.63
C ALA A 131 -2.70 1.30 11.21
N PRO A 132 -3.55 0.25 11.11
CA PRO A 132 -4.99 0.37 11.36
C PRO A 132 -5.37 0.85 12.76
N SER A 133 -4.51 0.67 13.76
CA SER A 133 -4.72 1.19 15.13
C SER A 133 -4.67 2.73 15.21
N ALA A 134 -4.09 3.40 14.20
CA ALA A 134 -3.93 4.84 14.13
C ALA A 134 -5.03 5.57 13.34
N VAL A 135 -6.04 4.85 12.83
CA VAL A 135 -7.26 5.47 12.26
C VAL A 135 -7.95 6.33 13.32
N GLY A 136 -8.24 7.58 12.99
CA GLY A 136 -8.83 8.60 13.88
C GLY A 136 -7.84 9.27 14.83
N ARG A 137 -6.53 8.99 14.71
CA ARG A 137 -5.48 9.64 15.52
C ARG A 137 -4.92 10.88 14.81
N GLY A 138 -4.32 11.79 15.57
CA GLY A 138 -3.71 13.02 15.05
C GLY A 138 -2.35 12.80 14.38
N ASP A 139 -1.91 13.75 13.56
CA ASP A 139 -0.68 13.65 12.75
C ASP A 139 0.60 13.47 13.59
N SER A 140 0.63 13.95 14.84
CA SER A 140 1.78 13.77 15.75
C SER A 140 1.86 12.38 16.40
N THR A 141 0.94 11.47 16.08
CA THR A 141 0.93 10.11 16.66
C THR A 141 2.11 9.33 16.10
N ILE A 142 2.99 8.84 16.97
CA ILE A 142 4.07 7.92 16.60
C ILE A 142 3.45 6.57 16.20
N LEU A 143 3.77 6.12 14.99
CA LEU A 143 3.35 4.82 14.46
C LEU A 143 4.41 3.76 14.75
N TYR A 144 5.65 4.06 14.39
CA TYR A 144 6.81 3.19 14.58
C TYR A 144 7.99 4.00 15.11
N GLN A 145 8.81 3.39 15.95
CA GLN A 145 9.98 4.04 16.55
C GLN A 145 11.16 3.07 16.61
N GLU A 146 12.38 3.59 16.58
CA GLU A 146 13.59 2.81 16.84
C GLU A 146 13.56 2.17 18.24
N PRO A 147 14.08 0.94 18.41
CA PRO A 147 14.76 0.11 17.41
C PRO A 147 13.83 -0.94 16.75
N SER A 148 12.55 -0.65 16.55
CA SER A 148 11.59 -1.67 16.08
C SER A 148 11.84 -2.10 14.62
N GLY A 149 11.60 -3.38 14.32
CA GLY A 149 11.66 -3.88 12.93
C GLY A 149 10.65 -3.19 12.00
N ALA A 150 9.50 -2.77 12.53
CA ALA A 150 8.50 -1.98 11.79
C ALA A 150 9.03 -0.59 11.41
N TYR A 151 9.77 0.06 12.31
CA TYR A 151 10.47 1.29 11.96
C TYR A 151 11.55 1.01 10.91
N SER A 152 12.42 0.02 11.10
CA SER A 152 13.49 -0.28 10.14
C SER A 152 12.97 -0.55 8.73
N ALA A 153 11.85 -1.26 8.59
CA ALA A 153 11.20 -1.53 7.30
C ALA A 153 10.60 -0.28 6.63
N ASN A 154 10.26 0.75 7.42
CA ASN A 154 9.58 1.95 6.97
C ASN A 154 10.41 3.23 7.16
N ARG A 155 11.69 3.10 7.52
CA ARG A 155 12.62 4.20 7.83
C ARG A 155 12.58 5.35 6.81
N PRO A 156 12.44 5.13 5.49
CA PRO A 156 12.33 6.25 4.54
C PRO A 156 11.14 7.20 4.78
N LEU A 157 10.15 6.81 5.59
CA LEU A 157 9.04 7.68 5.99
C LEU A 157 9.39 8.64 7.13
N ASP A 158 10.44 8.37 7.92
CA ASP A 158 10.95 9.30 8.94
C ASP A 158 11.62 10.48 8.23
N GLY A 159 10.88 11.59 8.10
CA GLY A 159 11.24 12.70 7.25
C GLY A 159 12.21 13.67 7.90
N ASN A 160 12.26 13.68 9.24
CA ASN A 160 13.16 14.54 10.02
C ASN A 160 14.35 13.75 10.62
N SER A 161 14.36 12.43 10.46
CA SER A 161 15.38 11.51 10.98
C SER A 161 15.53 11.57 12.50
N ASP A 162 14.41 11.72 13.22
CA ASP A 162 14.39 11.78 14.69
C ASP A 162 14.24 10.40 15.37
N GLY A 163 14.15 9.32 14.58
CA GLY A 163 14.02 7.96 15.09
C GLY A 163 12.56 7.53 15.29
N ALA A 164 11.57 8.35 14.90
CA ALA A 164 10.16 8.05 14.98
C ALA A 164 9.43 8.38 13.67
N ILE A 165 8.57 7.48 13.21
CA ILE A 165 7.67 7.72 12.09
C ILE A 165 6.32 8.14 12.66
N THR A 166 5.94 9.40 12.45
CA THR A 166 4.62 9.90 12.83
C THR A 166 3.56 9.62 11.77
N ARG A 167 2.28 9.70 12.15
CA ARG A 167 1.16 9.62 11.21
C ARG A 167 1.27 10.66 10.12
N GLY A 168 1.61 11.90 10.46
CA GLY A 168 1.75 12.99 9.50
C GLY A 168 2.83 12.71 8.45
N GLU A 169 3.96 12.17 8.87
CA GLU A 169 5.05 11.78 7.97
C GLU A 169 4.68 10.62 7.06
N ALA A 170 4.04 9.59 7.61
CA ALA A 170 3.58 8.45 6.83
C ALA A 170 2.54 8.87 5.77
N VAL A 171 1.63 9.80 6.10
CA VAL A 171 0.60 10.29 5.17
C VAL A 171 1.15 11.25 4.11
N ARG A 172 2.27 11.94 4.39
CA ARG A 172 2.87 12.94 3.51
C ARG A 172 3.00 12.50 2.04
N PRO A 173 3.60 11.35 1.68
CA PRO A 173 3.75 10.96 0.28
C PRO A 173 2.40 10.75 -0.43
N VAL A 174 1.39 10.21 0.27
CA VAL A 174 0.04 10.04 -0.29
C VAL A 174 -0.63 11.40 -0.52
N ARG A 175 -0.42 12.35 0.41
CA ARG A 175 -0.92 13.73 0.28
C ARG A 175 -0.30 14.46 -0.90
N VAL A 176 0.98 14.21 -1.20
CA VAL A 176 1.65 14.75 -2.40
C VAL A 176 1.00 14.21 -3.68
N LEU A 177 0.78 12.89 -3.78
CA LEU A 177 0.10 12.29 -4.94
C LEU A 177 -1.30 12.87 -5.17
N LEU A 178 -2.08 13.06 -4.09
CA LEU A 178 -3.40 13.69 -4.19
C LEU A 178 -3.30 15.15 -4.65
N SER A 179 -2.33 15.91 -4.15
CA SER A 179 -2.10 17.29 -4.55
C SER A 179 -1.71 17.44 -6.02
N GLU A 180 -0.89 16.52 -6.55
CA GLU A 180 -0.55 16.45 -7.97
C GLU A 180 -1.81 16.19 -8.81
N ALA A 181 -2.64 15.22 -8.41
CA ALA A 181 -3.87 14.88 -9.10
C ALA A 181 -4.90 16.04 -9.08
N LEU A 182 -4.97 16.80 -7.98
CA LEU A 182 -5.77 18.03 -7.90
C LEU A 182 -5.33 19.07 -8.94
N GLY A 183 -4.02 19.22 -9.17
CA GLY A 183 -3.48 20.11 -10.19
C GLY A 183 -3.82 19.70 -11.63
N LEU A 184 -4.02 18.40 -11.87
CA LEU A 184 -4.44 17.85 -13.17
C LEU A 184 -5.96 17.91 -13.38
N GLY A 185 -6.72 18.04 -12.29
CA GLY A 185 -8.17 18.14 -12.31
C GLY A 185 -8.89 16.80 -12.55
N PRO A 186 -10.23 16.84 -12.62
CA PRO A 186 -11.04 15.64 -12.77
C PRO A 186 -11.00 15.06 -14.18
N MET A 187 -11.24 13.76 -14.27
CA MET A 187 -11.52 13.01 -15.49
C MET A 187 -12.85 12.25 -15.37
N PRO A 188 -13.55 11.99 -16.49
CA PRO A 188 -14.75 11.15 -16.51
C PRO A 188 -14.43 9.72 -16.06
N VAL A 189 -15.31 9.14 -15.23
CA VAL A 189 -15.22 7.72 -14.87
C VAL A 189 -15.51 6.80 -16.07
N ASP A 190 -16.46 7.19 -16.92
CA ASP A 190 -16.93 6.40 -18.07
C ASP A 190 -16.03 6.51 -19.31
N GLY A 191 -14.93 7.27 -19.22
CA GLY A 191 -14.09 7.63 -20.37
C GLY A 191 -14.60 8.86 -21.13
N GLY A 192 -13.72 9.50 -21.90
CA GLY A 192 -14.01 10.68 -22.71
C GLY A 192 -12.84 11.06 -23.62
N GLU A 193 -13.06 11.97 -24.58
CA GLU A 193 -11.99 12.53 -25.43
C GLU A 193 -10.87 13.10 -24.54
N GLY A 194 -9.73 12.40 -24.50
CA GLY A 194 -8.63 12.66 -23.56
C GLY A 194 -8.07 11.42 -22.85
N ASP A 195 -8.66 10.24 -23.03
CA ASP A 195 -8.04 8.95 -22.66
C ASP A 195 -6.89 8.55 -23.64
N ALA A 196 -6.76 9.26 -24.76
CA ALA A 196 -5.62 9.13 -25.68
C ALA A 196 -4.51 10.15 -25.34
N LEU A 197 -3.47 9.67 -24.66
CA LEU A 197 -2.09 10.16 -24.69
C LEU A 197 -1.88 11.69 -24.64
N ALA A 198 -1.85 12.25 -23.42
CA ALA A 198 -0.79 13.20 -23.11
C ALA A 198 0.24 12.44 -22.29
N ALA A 199 1.35 12.03 -22.92
CA ALA A 199 2.52 11.58 -22.17
C ALA A 199 2.83 12.62 -21.08
N PHE A 200 2.90 12.18 -19.82
CA PHE A 200 3.29 13.03 -18.70
C PHE A 200 4.57 13.80 -19.09
N PRO A 201 4.56 15.15 -19.09
CA PRO A 201 5.76 15.91 -19.41
C PRO A 201 6.85 15.59 -18.39
N ASP A 202 8.05 15.29 -18.91
CA ASP A 202 9.23 14.80 -18.20
C ASP A 202 9.88 15.84 -17.25
N SER A 203 9.26 17.00 -17.05
CA SER A 203 9.85 18.09 -16.27
C SER A 203 9.49 17.96 -14.78
N GLY A 204 10.28 17.16 -14.05
CA GLY A 204 10.31 17.23 -12.58
C GLY A 204 10.45 15.93 -11.82
N ARG A 205 10.66 14.78 -12.48
CA ARG A 205 10.99 13.53 -11.77
C ARG A 205 12.30 13.72 -10.97
N PRO A 206 12.35 13.38 -9.67
CA PRO A 206 13.58 12.80 -9.12
C PRO A 206 13.91 11.61 -10.00
N SER A 207 15.16 11.45 -10.43
CA SER A 207 15.44 10.47 -11.47
C SER A 207 15.03 9.06 -10.98
N LEU A 208 14.75 8.14 -11.91
CA LEU A 208 14.56 6.74 -11.54
C LEU A 208 15.77 6.22 -10.75
N ASP A 209 16.95 6.83 -10.90
CA ASP A 209 18.14 6.54 -10.13
C ASP A 209 18.00 6.98 -8.66
N ASP A 210 17.38 8.15 -8.37
CA ASP A 210 17.17 8.64 -6.98
C ASP A 210 16.24 7.71 -6.18
N LEU A 211 15.12 7.31 -6.78
CA LEU A 211 14.18 6.35 -6.15
C LEU A 211 14.72 4.92 -6.18
N SER A 212 15.52 4.54 -7.19
CA SER A 212 16.18 3.25 -7.22
C SER A 212 17.29 3.16 -6.18
N ALA A 213 18.02 4.23 -5.87
CA ALA A 213 19.07 4.26 -4.87
C ALA A 213 18.49 4.16 -3.45
N VAL A 214 17.43 4.93 -3.17
CA VAL A 214 16.67 4.79 -1.91
C VAL A 214 16.10 3.37 -1.81
N ARG A 215 15.57 2.81 -2.89
CA ARG A 215 15.01 1.45 -2.91
C ARG A 215 16.07 0.34 -2.83
N GLN A 216 17.24 0.53 -3.44
CA GLN A 216 18.36 -0.41 -3.45
C GLN A 216 18.99 -0.48 -2.06
N SER A 217 19.20 0.67 -1.40
CA SER A 217 19.66 0.70 -0.01
C SER A 217 18.67 0.04 0.97
N VAL A 218 17.36 0.14 0.71
CA VAL A 218 16.31 -0.56 1.48
C VAL A 218 16.36 -2.08 1.24
N VAL A 219 16.65 -2.52 0.01
CA VAL A 219 16.81 -3.95 -0.33
C VAL A 219 18.07 -4.53 0.33
N GLU A 220 19.20 -3.82 0.26
CA GLU A 220 20.47 -4.26 0.87
C GLU A 220 20.37 -4.33 2.39
N ALA A 221 19.75 -3.34 3.03
CA ALA A 221 19.52 -3.36 4.47
C ALA A 221 18.60 -4.52 4.90
N ARG A 222 17.56 -4.84 4.11
CA ARG A 222 16.68 -5.98 4.38
C ARG A 222 17.41 -7.31 4.27
N ASP A 223 18.19 -7.50 3.22
CA ASP A 223 18.89 -8.76 2.97
C ASP A 223 19.97 -9.02 4.03
N GLU A 224 20.63 -7.96 4.53
CA GLU A 224 21.55 -8.06 5.67
C GLU A 224 20.84 -8.46 6.99
N ILE A 225 19.63 -7.93 7.23
CA ILE A 225 18.82 -8.31 8.40
C ILE A 225 18.36 -9.76 8.33
N CYS A 226 17.91 -10.23 7.15
CA CYS A 226 17.55 -11.63 6.94
C CYS A 226 18.73 -12.57 7.22
N ALA A 227 19.93 -12.23 6.73
CA ALA A 227 21.13 -13.02 6.99
C ALA A 227 21.49 -13.10 8.49
N ARG A 228 21.32 -12.00 9.24
CA ARG A 228 21.56 -11.98 10.69
C ARG A 228 20.54 -12.80 11.47
N LEU A 229 19.26 -12.76 11.08
CA LEU A 229 18.21 -13.57 11.68
C LEU A 229 18.44 -15.07 11.45
N ASP A 230 18.84 -15.45 10.24
CA ASP A 230 19.17 -16.84 9.92
C ASP A 230 20.37 -17.36 10.72
N ALA A 231 21.41 -16.53 10.87
CA ALA A 231 22.55 -16.86 11.71
C ALA A 231 22.15 -17.07 13.19
N MET A 232 21.30 -16.18 13.72
CA MET A 232 20.82 -16.26 15.10
C MET A 232 19.94 -17.49 15.33
N ASN A 233 19.09 -17.84 14.37
CA ASN A 233 18.28 -19.06 14.40
C ASN A 233 19.16 -20.33 14.32
N GLY A 234 20.27 -20.29 13.57
CA GLY A 234 21.27 -21.36 13.53
C GLY A 234 21.88 -21.62 14.90
N VAL A 235 22.35 -20.57 15.58
CA VAL A 235 22.89 -20.65 16.94
C VAL A 235 21.86 -21.19 17.94
N LEU A 236 20.60 -20.73 17.83
CA LEU A 236 19.53 -21.19 18.71
C LEU A 236 19.26 -22.70 18.56
N ARG A 237 19.30 -23.24 17.33
CA ARG A 237 19.15 -24.68 17.07
C ARG A 237 20.32 -25.49 17.62
N GLU A 238 21.55 -24.99 17.52
CA GLU A 238 22.73 -25.65 18.10
C GLU A 238 22.64 -25.71 19.62
N LEU A 239 22.25 -24.61 20.28
CA LEU A 239 22.06 -24.56 21.73
C LEU A 239 20.94 -25.49 22.18
N THR A 240 19.83 -25.54 21.45
CA THR A 240 18.70 -26.44 21.76
C THR A 240 19.11 -27.91 21.63
N THR A 241 19.91 -28.25 20.61
CA THR A 241 20.46 -29.61 20.43
C THR A 241 21.41 -30.00 21.57
N ARG A 242 22.23 -29.05 22.06
CA ARG A 242 23.17 -29.28 23.17
C ARG A 242 22.51 -29.37 24.56
N LEU A 243 21.36 -28.73 24.74
CA LEU A 243 20.59 -28.76 26.00
C LEU A 243 19.61 -29.94 26.07
N GLY A 244 19.31 -30.57 24.92
CA GLY A 244 18.46 -31.74 24.81
C GLY A 244 19.20 -33.09 24.78
N ALA A 245 20.53 -33.08 24.95
CA ALA A 245 21.41 -34.26 25.06
C ALA A 245 22.04 -34.30 26.46
#